data_AF-A0A8S2ASH3-F1
#
_entry.id   AF-A0A8S2ASH3-F1
#
_cell.length_a   1.000
_cell.length_b   1.000
_cell.length_c   1.000
_cell.angle_alpha   90.00
_cell.angle_beta   90.00
_cell.angle_gamma   90.00
#
_symmetry.space_group_name_H-M   'P 1'
#
loop_
_entity.id
_entity.type
_entity.pdbx_description
1 polymer ?
#
loop_
_entity_poly.entity_id
_entity_poly.type
_entity_poly.pdbx_seq_one_letter_code
_entity_poly.pdbx_strand_id
1 'polypeptide(L)'
;MSSGEVTSPNRTSADKKLLETCHKLLKSRDFISVRYIIQLNQLVRSKKHDDDKFEQAEAICDVLIAAENRLPNGLKDYYGMIRVNRFGPVLLEDFEKLMKLLDKTHNHFPFSQEAADKASLAWSLLSKPPIKAHYDLAISAFCRECSKGKRKLGFHESFIPKKQIELEQGMRPISRCYNPTVYSTTMGRNFLAGAATSSKLFSRGFSVTKPKSKTESKEVAAKKHSDAERRRRLRINSQFATLRTILPNLVKQDKASVLGETVRYFNELKKMVQDIQTTPSLEDSLRLGHSNNNRDLARVVFSCSDRDGLMSEVAESMKAVKAKAVRAEIMTVGGRTKCALLVQGVNGNEGLVKLKKSLKPVVNGKSSSSEAKNNNNGGLLLTQQQ
;
A
#
# COMPACT_ATOMS: atom_id res chain seq x y z
N MET A 1 -43.43 -6.13 -22.09
CA MET A 1 -43.09 -6.00 -20.66
C MET A 1 -41.57 -5.98 -20.56
N SER A 2 -40.95 -4.86 -20.89
CA SER A 2 -40.46 -3.83 -19.95
C SER A 2 -39.37 -4.34 -19.00
N SER A 3 -38.12 -4.04 -19.37
CA SER A 3 -37.01 -3.87 -18.44
C SER A 3 -36.30 -2.59 -18.87
N GLY A 4 -36.96 -1.46 -18.63
CA GLY A 4 -36.41 -0.14 -18.90
C GLY A 4 -35.17 0.09 -18.05
N GLU A 5 -34.01 0.14 -18.69
CA GLU A 5 -32.77 0.58 -18.09
C GLU A 5 -32.80 2.10 -17.98
N VAL A 6 -33.25 2.60 -16.82
CA VAL A 6 -33.33 4.04 -16.52
C VAL A 6 -31.90 4.57 -16.34
N THR A 7 -31.25 4.91 -17.45
CA THR A 7 -30.03 5.72 -17.45
C THR A 7 -30.40 7.13 -16.98
N SER A 8 -30.12 7.43 -15.71
CA SER A 8 -30.36 8.77 -15.16
C SER A 8 -29.42 9.78 -15.84
N PRO A 9 -29.91 10.81 -16.53
CA PRO A 9 -29.09 11.85 -17.18
C PRO A 9 -28.23 12.66 -16.19
N ASN A 10 -28.51 12.54 -14.89
CA ASN A 10 -27.77 13.21 -13.84
C ASN A 10 -26.37 12.61 -13.58
N ARG A 11 -26.14 11.33 -13.88
CA ARG A 11 -24.87 10.64 -13.57
C ARG A 11 -23.75 11.01 -14.54
N THR A 12 -24.06 11.11 -15.84
CA THR A 12 -23.10 11.55 -16.86
C THR A 12 -22.67 13.00 -16.65
N SER A 13 -23.56 13.84 -16.10
CA SER A 13 -23.24 15.20 -15.66
C SER A 13 -22.26 15.21 -14.48
N ALA A 14 -22.46 14.32 -13.50
CA ALA A 14 -21.55 14.18 -12.34
C ALA A 14 -20.17 13.66 -12.75
N ASP A 15 -20.09 12.65 -13.63
CA ASP A 15 -18.82 12.11 -14.13
C ASP A 15 -18.03 13.15 -14.93
N LYS A 16 -18.71 13.95 -15.76
CA LYS A 16 -18.09 15.08 -16.48
C LYS A 16 -17.53 16.13 -15.52
N LYS A 17 -18.27 16.52 -14.48
CA LYS A 17 -17.80 17.43 -13.43
C LYS A 17 -16.59 16.87 -12.67
N LEU A 18 -16.58 15.57 -12.41
CA LEU A 18 -15.47 14.91 -11.74
C LEU A 18 -14.21 14.87 -12.62
N LEU A 19 -14.39 14.62 -13.92
CA LEU A 19 -13.30 14.66 -14.90
C LEU A 19 -12.70 16.07 -15.03
N GLU A 20 -13.54 17.10 -15.03
CA GLU A 20 -13.11 18.49 -15.02
C GLU A 20 -12.33 18.84 -13.74
N THR A 21 -12.78 18.32 -12.59
CA THR A 21 -12.09 18.45 -11.31
C THR A 21 -10.71 17.76 -11.36
N CYS A 22 -10.62 16.55 -11.92
CA CYS A 22 -9.34 15.87 -12.13
C CYS A 22 -8.41 16.71 -13.01
N HIS A 23 -8.93 17.30 -14.09
CA HIS A 23 -8.13 18.15 -14.97
C HIS A 23 -7.59 19.42 -14.26
N LYS A 24 -8.40 20.05 -13.39
CA LYS A 24 -7.97 21.21 -12.59
C LYS A 24 -6.90 20.82 -11.56
N LEU A 25 -7.10 19.73 -10.84
CA LEU A 25 -6.15 19.24 -9.83
C LEU A 25 -4.83 18.74 -10.44
N LEU A 26 -4.90 18.09 -11.61
CA LEU A 26 -3.69 17.71 -12.33
C LEU A 26 -2.91 18.95 -12.77
N LYS A 27 -3.57 20.03 -13.24
CA LYS A 27 -2.89 21.30 -13.56
C LYS A 27 -2.17 21.91 -12.34
N SER A 28 -2.72 21.75 -11.14
CA SER A 28 -2.08 22.20 -9.90
C SER A 28 -1.03 21.22 -9.33
N ARG A 29 -0.68 20.15 -10.06
CA ARG A 29 0.24 19.07 -9.64
C ARG A 29 -0.19 18.34 -8.36
N ASP A 30 -1.48 18.36 -8.02
CA ASP A 30 -1.99 17.61 -6.87
C ASP A 30 -2.43 16.21 -7.30
N PHE A 31 -1.44 15.34 -7.52
CA PHE A 31 -1.66 13.96 -7.97
C PHE A 31 -2.31 13.08 -6.88
N ILE A 32 -2.07 13.40 -5.61
CA ILE A 32 -2.56 12.62 -4.46
C ILE A 32 -4.08 12.79 -4.34
N SER A 33 -4.57 14.03 -4.42
CA SER A 33 -6.01 14.31 -4.37
C SER A 33 -6.75 13.71 -5.56
N VAL A 34 -6.17 13.76 -6.77
CA VAL A 34 -6.77 13.14 -7.97
C VAL A 34 -6.93 11.63 -7.79
N ARG A 35 -5.85 10.95 -7.35
CA ARG A 35 -5.88 9.52 -7.08
C ARG A 35 -6.92 9.15 -6.03
N TYR A 36 -7.01 9.93 -4.97
CA TYR A 36 -7.99 9.74 -3.90
C TYR A 36 -9.44 9.87 -4.41
N ILE A 37 -9.73 10.92 -5.19
CA ILE A 37 -11.05 11.14 -5.76
C ILE A 37 -11.45 10.00 -6.71
N ILE A 38 -10.54 9.56 -7.58
CA ILE A 38 -10.78 8.43 -8.48
C ILE A 38 -11.09 7.17 -7.68
N GLN A 39 -10.30 6.87 -6.65
CA GLN A 39 -10.45 5.67 -5.84
C GLN A 39 -11.74 5.65 -5.01
N LEU A 40 -12.18 6.79 -4.48
CA LEU A 40 -13.48 6.88 -3.81
C LEU A 40 -14.66 6.61 -4.76
N ASN A 41 -14.53 7.02 -6.01
CA ASN A 41 -15.58 6.85 -7.02
C ASN A 41 -15.52 5.49 -7.74
N GLN A 42 -14.44 4.72 -7.59
CA GLN A 42 -14.31 3.37 -8.17
C GLN A 42 -15.41 2.41 -7.69
N LEU A 43 -15.91 2.55 -6.46
CA LEU A 43 -17.01 1.70 -5.94
C LEU A 43 -18.39 2.03 -6.53
N VAL A 44 -18.54 3.20 -7.15
CA VAL A 44 -19.81 3.73 -7.67
C VAL A 44 -19.89 3.61 -9.20
N ARG A 45 -18.76 3.34 -9.86
CA ARG A 45 -18.66 3.27 -11.31
C ARG A 45 -18.99 1.88 -11.85
N SER A 46 -19.96 1.82 -12.76
CA SER A 46 -20.15 0.64 -13.61
C SER A 46 -19.25 0.77 -14.85
N LYS A 47 -18.57 -0.32 -15.25
CA LYS A 47 -17.75 -0.42 -16.48
C LYS A 47 -18.40 0.31 -17.67
N LYS A 48 -17.94 1.52 -17.99
CA LYS A 48 -18.43 2.36 -19.11
C LYS A 48 -17.25 3.02 -19.83
N HIS A 49 -17.51 3.57 -21.02
CA HIS A 49 -16.54 4.28 -21.86
C HIS A 49 -15.85 5.49 -21.17
N ASP A 50 -16.43 6.06 -20.11
CA ASP A 50 -15.77 7.12 -19.33
C ASP A 50 -14.74 6.58 -18.33
N ASP A 51 -14.74 5.26 -18.02
CA ASP A 51 -13.73 4.64 -17.14
C ASP A 51 -12.32 4.72 -17.75
N ASP A 52 -12.21 4.63 -19.07
CA ASP A 52 -10.92 4.74 -19.77
C ASP A 52 -10.25 6.09 -19.45
N LYS A 53 -11.02 7.18 -19.35
CA LYS A 53 -10.47 8.51 -19.02
C LYS A 53 -10.04 8.60 -17.55
N PHE A 54 -10.71 7.89 -16.66
CA PHE A 54 -10.31 7.84 -15.25
C PHE A 54 -9.10 6.96 -15.04
N GLU A 55 -8.98 5.85 -15.77
CA GLU A 55 -7.80 4.99 -15.78
C GLU A 55 -6.59 5.73 -16.37
N GLN A 56 -6.79 6.53 -17.42
CA GLN A 56 -5.79 7.45 -17.96
C GLN A 56 -5.30 8.47 -16.91
N ALA A 57 -6.21 9.09 -16.16
CA ALA A 57 -5.86 10.04 -15.11
C ALA A 57 -5.15 9.35 -13.92
N GLU A 58 -5.62 8.16 -13.54
CA GLU A 58 -5.00 7.34 -12.49
C GLU A 58 -3.57 6.91 -12.87
N ALA A 59 -3.37 6.51 -14.13
CA ALA A 59 -2.05 6.16 -14.65
C ALA A 59 -1.06 7.33 -14.56
N ILE A 60 -1.48 8.54 -14.94
CA ILE A 60 -0.63 9.75 -14.79
C ILE A 60 -0.26 9.96 -13.32
N CYS A 61 -1.24 9.88 -12.41
CA CYS A 61 -1.02 10.09 -10.99
C CYS A 61 -0.05 9.05 -10.42
N ASP A 62 -0.28 7.76 -10.66
CA ASP A 62 0.58 6.68 -10.12
C ASP A 62 2.04 6.85 -10.57
N VAL A 63 2.26 7.18 -11.84
CA VAL A 63 3.61 7.34 -12.40
C VAL A 63 4.30 8.58 -11.84
N LEU A 64 3.62 9.72 -11.79
CA LEU A 64 4.22 10.97 -11.29
C LEU A 64 4.43 10.94 -9.78
N ILE A 65 3.50 10.38 -9.01
CA ILE A 65 3.68 10.15 -7.57
C ILE A 65 4.92 9.28 -7.33
N ALA A 66 5.14 8.21 -8.11
CA ALA A 66 6.31 7.36 -7.98
C ALA A 66 7.61 8.04 -8.45
N ALA A 67 7.54 8.94 -9.43
CA ALA A 67 8.68 9.68 -9.94
C ALA A 67 9.14 10.80 -8.99
N GLU A 68 8.19 11.44 -8.29
CA GLU A 68 8.44 12.52 -7.34
C GLU A 68 8.84 11.99 -5.97
N ASN A 69 8.16 10.94 -5.48
CA ASN A 69 8.45 10.36 -4.17
C ASN A 69 9.65 9.41 -4.25
N ARG A 70 10.67 9.70 -3.44
CA ARG A 70 11.80 8.79 -3.26
C ARG A 70 11.41 7.66 -2.32
N LEU A 71 11.96 6.48 -2.58
CA LEU A 71 11.97 5.37 -1.64
C LEU A 71 12.72 5.79 -0.36
N PRO A 72 12.50 5.08 0.77
CA PRO A 72 13.17 5.39 2.04
C PRO A 72 14.70 5.43 1.98
N ASN A 73 15.30 4.76 0.99
CA ASN A 73 16.73 4.76 0.71
C ASN A 73 17.20 5.92 -0.20
N GLY A 74 16.33 6.86 -0.52
CA GLY A 74 16.61 8.01 -1.41
C GLY A 74 16.58 7.69 -2.91
N LEU A 75 16.38 6.42 -3.32
CA LEU A 75 16.28 6.05 -4.73
C LEU A 75 14.89 6.37 -5.31
N LYS A 76 14.80 6.58 -6.62
CA LYS A 76 13.50 6.72 -7.33
C LYS A 76 12.77 5.39 -7.36
N ASP A 77 11.45 5.38 -7.25
CA ASP A 77 10.65 4.14 -7.34
C ASP A 77 10.37 3.75 -8.80
N TYR A 78 11.36 3.17 -9.47
CA TYR A 78 11.19 2.73 -10.85
C TYR A 78 10.09 1.66 -11.03
N TYR A 79 9.78 0.88 -10.00
CA TYR A 79 8.69 -0.10 -10.06
C TYR A 79 7.31 0.59 -10.04
N GLY A 80 7.16 1.59 -9.16
CA GLY A 80 5.96 2.42 -9.13
C GLY A 80 5.74 3.20 -10.43
N MET A 81 6.81 3.69 -11.05
CA MET A 81 6.77 4.43 -12.32
C MET A 81 6.29 3.59 -13.51
N ILE A 82 6.35 2.26 -13.45
CA ILE A 82 5.80 1.36 -14.48
C ILE A 82 4.54 0.61 -13.99
N ARG A 83 4.01 0.96 -12.82
CA ARG A 83 2.85 0.31 -12.17
C ARG A 83 3.01 -1.22 -11.97
N VAL A 84 4.24 -1.68 -11.71
CA VAL A 84 4.53 -3.11 -11.47
C VAL A 84 4.87 -3.35 -10.00
N ASN A 85 4.52 -4.52 -9.48
CA ASN A 85 4.82 -4.89 -8.11
C ASN A 85 6.34 -5.01 -7.87
N ARG A 86 6.82 -4.51 -6.73
CA ARG A 86 8.26 -4.51 -6.41
C ARG A 86 8.80 -5.94 -6.36
N PHE A 87 9.99 -6.15 -6.93
CA PHE A 87 10.63 -7.47 -7.07
C PHE A 87 9.85 -8.48 -7.95
N GLY A 88 8.79 -8.03 -8.64
CA GLY A 88 8.04 -8.84 -9.59
C GLY A 88 8.73 -8.98 -10.95
N PRO A 89 8.17 -9.83 -11.84
CA PRO A 89 8.55 -9.84 -13.24
C PRO A 89 8.17 -8.50 -13.89
N VAL A 90 9.09 -7.96 -14.70
CA VAL A 90 8.87 -6.74 -15.48
C VAL A 90 8.52 -7.22 -16.89
N LEU A 91 7.22 -7.27 -17.20
CA LEU A 91 6.69 -7.79 -18.46
C LEU A 91 6.47 -6.66 -19.47
N LEU A 92 6.83 -6.89 -20.73
CA LEU A 92 6.64 -5.90 -21.80
C LEU A 92 5.15 -5.60 -22.02
N GLU A 93 4.29 -6.61 -21.90
CA GLU A 93 2.83 -6.47 -22.05
C GLU A 93 2.23 -5.47 -21.06
N ASP A 94 2.70 -5.45 -19.82
CA ASP A 94 2.20 -4.54 -18.79
C ASP A 94 2.65 -3.10 -19.05
N PHE A 95 3.89 -2.94 -19.54
CA PHE A 95 4.39 -1.64 -19.97
C PHE A 95 3.67 -1.11 -21.22
N GLU A 96 3.41 -1.95 -22.21
CA GLU A 96 2.65 -1.56 -23.41
C GLU A 96 1.23 -1.11 -23.07
N LYS A 97 0.56 -1.79 -22.12
CA LYS A 97 -0.75 -1.35 -21.61
C LYS A 97 -0.67 0.02 -20.95
N LEU A 98 0.34 0.26 -20.11
CA LEU A 98 0.56 1.56 -19.49
C LEU A 98 0.83 2.65 -20.54
N MET A 99 1.66 2.38 -21.53
CA MET A 99 1.97 3.35 -22.57
C MET A 99 0.76 3.68 -23.44
N LYS A 100 -0.13 2.72 -23.71
CA LYS A 100 -1.42 3.00 -24.37
C LYS A 100 -2.31 3.95 -23.57
N LEU A 101 -2.27 3.88 -22.23
CA LEU A 101 -3.01 4.79 -21.35
C LEU A 101 -2.37 6.19 -21.28
N LEU A 102 -1.05 6.30 -21.47
CA LEU A 102 -0.33 7.58 -21.38
C LEU A 102 -0.12 8.26 -22.74
N ASP A 103 -0.41 7.59 -23.84
CA ASP A 103 -0.22 8.11 -25.19
C ASP A 103 -1.00 9.42 -25.38
N LYS A 104 -0.28 10.47 -25.81
CA LYS A 104 -0.81 11.82 -26.02
C LYS A 104 -1.96 11.86 -27.01
N THR A 105 -2.02 10.93 -27.96
CA THR A 105 -3.12 10.86 -28.95
C THR A 105 -4.44 10.42 -28.33
N HIS A 106 -4.39 9.64 -27.25
CA HIS A 106 -5.56 9.09 -26.56
C HIS A 106 -5.84 9.80 -25.23
N ASN A 107 -4.80 10.36 -24.58
CA ASN A 107 -4.85 10.98 -23.27
C ASN A 107 -4.64 12.50 -23.32
N HIS A 108 -5.74 13.23 -23.11
CA HIS A 108 -5.81 14.70 -23.19
C HIS A 108 -5.56 15.40 -21.83
N PHE A 109 -5.15 14.66 -20.80
CA PHE A 109 -4.84 15.24 -19.49
C PHE A 109 -3.47 15.93 -19.46
N PRO A 110 -3.30 16.96 -18.62
CA PRO A 110 -2.01 17.63 -18.45
C PRO A 110 -1.00 16.64 -17.84
N PHE A 111 0.27 16.81 -18.20
CA PHE A 111 1.39 15.97 -17.75
C PHE A 111 1.37 14.51 -18.23
N SER A 112 0.51 14.14 -19.19
CA SER A 112 0.50 12.81 -19.81
C SER A 112 1.85 12.43 -20.44
N GLN A 113 2.45 13.35 -21.21
CA GLN A 113 3.76 13.15 -21.81
C GLN A 113 4.87 13.08 -20.75
N GLU A 114 4.81 13.91 -19.69
CA GLU A 114 5.79 13.85 -18.60
C GLU A 114 5.75 12.47 -17.94
N ALA A 115 4.56 11.95 -17.64
CA ALA A 115 4.37 10.61 -17.10
C ALA A 115 4.91 9.53 -18.07
N ALA A 116 4.63 9.64 -19.38
CA ALA A 116 5.14 8.72 -20.39
C ALA A 116 6.67 8.70 -20.44
N ASP A 117 7.32 9.86 -20.36
CA ASP A 117 8.77 9.98 -20.37
C ASP A 117 9.38 9.36 -19.10
N LYS A 118 8.77 9.59 -17.93
CA LYS A 118 9.16 8.96 -16.66
C LYS A 118 9.01 7.44 -16.72
N ALA A 119 7.87 6.93 -17.19
CA ALA A 119 7.63 5.49 -17.34
C ALA A 119 8.63 4.85 -18.32
N SER A 120 8.92 5.52 -19.44
CA SER A 120 9.89 5.06 -20.44
C SER A 120 11.32 5.01 -19.88
N LEU A 121 11.71 6.01 -19.08
CA LEU A 121 12.99 6.00 -18.37
C LEU A 121 13.08 4.79 -17.43
N ALA A 122 12.06 4.56 -16.61
CA ALA A 122 12.02 3.44 -15.68
C ALA A 122 12.08 2.08 -16.41
N TRP A 123 11.33 1.93 -17.51
CA TRP A 123 11.36 0.75 -18.36
C TRP A 123 12.74 0.51 -18.99
N SER A 124 13.39 1.55 -19.51
CA SER A 124 14.72 1.43 -20.13
C SER A 124 15.79 0.87 -19.17
N LEU A 125 15.63 1.12 -17.86
CA LEU A 125 16.50 0.63 -16.80
C LEU A 125 16.10 -0.79 -16.38
N LEU A 126 14.81 -1.02 -16.11
CA LEU A 126 14.31 -2.30 -15.57
C LEU A 126 14.21 -3.41 -16.61
N SER A 127 14.07 -3.08 -17.89
CA SER A 127 14.07 -4.05 -18.99
C SER A 127 15.41 -4.80 -19.13
N LYS A 128 16.51 -4.19 -18.66
CA LYS A 128 17.84 -4.79 -18.67
C LYS A 128 18.05 -5.62 -17.40
N PRO A 129 18.13 -6.97 -17.49
CA PRO A 129 18.32 -7.84 -16.32
C PRO A 129 19.47 -7.44 -15.38
N PRO A 130 20.68 -7.03 -15.87
CA PRO A 130 21.76 -6.67 -14.96
C PRO A 130 21.46 -5.38 -14.18
N ILE A 131 20.86 -4.38 -14.81
CA ILE A 131 20.53 -3.10 -14.15
C ILE A 131 19.41 -3.32 -13.13
N LYS A 132 18.38 -4.07 -13.51
CA LYS A 132 17.31 -4.49 -12.60
C LYS A 132 17.87 -5.21 -11.38
N ALA A 133 18.80 -6.15 -11.55
CA ALA A 133 19.40 -6.88 -10.44
C ALA A 133 20.20 -5.96 -9.49
N HIS A 134 20.95 -5.00 -10.01
CA HIS A 134 21.66 -4.00 -9.19
C HIS A 134 20.67 -3.11 -8.43
N TYR A 135 19.61 -2.67 -9.09
CA TYR A 135 18.56 -1.86 -8.46
C TYR A 135 17.81 -2.64 -7.38
N ASP A 136 17.44 -3.90 -7.63
CA ASP A 136 16.82 -4.80 -6.66
C ASP A 136 17.72 -5.00 -5.42
N LEU A 137 19.04 -5.12 -5.64
CA LEU A 137 20.02 -5.19 -4.56
C LEU A 137 20.07 -3.89 -3.76
N ALA A 138 20.12 -2.73 -4.43
CA ALA A 138 20.19 -1.42 -3.76
C ALA A 138 18.93 -1.10 -2.93
N ILE A 139 17.74 -1.49 -3.40
CA ILE A 139 16.50 -1.34 -2.63
C ILE A 139 16.45 -2.33 -1.46
N SER A 140 16.96 -3.56 -1.64
CA SER A 140 16.95 -4.58 -0.60
C SER A 140 18.04 -4.39 0.48
N ALA A 141 19.17 -3.76 0.15
CA ALA A 141 20.27 -3.50 1.08
C ALA A 141 19.86 -2.57 2.22
N PHE A 142 19.06 -1.53 1.94
CA PHE A 142 18.50 -0.64 2.96
C PHE A 142 17.56 -1.38 3.94
N CYS A 143 16.84 -2.42 3.47
CA CYS A 143 16.06 -3.29 4.35
C CYS A 143 16.93 -4.16 5.29
N ARG A 144 18.23 -4.38 4.98
CA ARG A 144 19.15 -5.15 5.83
C ARG A 144 19.85 -4.29 6.87
N GLU A 145 20.18 -3.05 6.57
CA GLU A 145 20.88 -2.14 7.50
C GLU A 145 19.99 -1.68 8.66
N CYS A 146 18.68 -1.49 8.45
CA CYS A 146 17.75 -1.22 9.56
C CYS A 146 17.58 -2.39 10.55
N SER A 147 17.98 -3.62 10.18
CA SER A 147 17.86 -4.81 11.04
C SER A 147 19.13 -5.14 11.83
N LYS A 148 20.26 -4.46 11.57
CA LYS A 148 21.54 -4.69 12.26
C LYS A 148 22.02 -3.37 12.87
N GLY A 149 21.61 -3.10 14.10
CA GLY A 149 21.89 -1.84 14.78
C GLY A 149 23.38 -1.48 14.94
N LYS A 150 23.60 -0.18 15.12
CA LYS A 150 24.80 0.53 15.61
C LYS A 150 25.99 0.64 14.64
N ARG A 151 26.02 1.71 13.84
CA ARG A 151 27.23 2.55 13.68
C ARG A 151 26.84 4.02 13.56
N LYS A 152 27.38 4.84 14.47
CA LYS A 152 27.45 6.30 14.36
C LYS A 152 28.21 6.65 13.08
N LEU A 153 27.61 7.42 12.19
CA LEU A 153 28.30 8.39 11.34
C LEU A 153 27.46 9.66 11.43
N GLY A 154 28.02 10.65 12.11
CA GLY A 154 27.32 11.86 12.50
C GLY A 154 27.02 12.76 11.31
N PHE A 155 25.81 13.33 11.32
CA PHE A 155 25.60 14.73 10.98
C PHE A 155 24.53 15.30 11.94
N HIS A 156 24.70 16.57 12.22
CA HIS A 156 24.23 17.28 13.41
C HIS A 156 22.70 17.42 13.50
N GLU A 157 22.25 17.11 14.71
CA GLU A 157 21.00 17.32 15.44
C GLU A 157 20.12 18.54 15.09
N SER A 158 18.79 18.33 15.13
CA SER A 158 17.88 19.19 15.92
C SER A 158 16.51 18.53 16.22
N PHE A 159 16.29 18.21 17.51
CA PHE A 159 15.03 18.27 18.30
C PHE A 159 13.82 17.37 17.92
N ILE A 160 13.10 16.64 18.79
CA ILE A 160 13.08 16.34 20.25
C ILE A 160 12.14 15.09 20.48
N PRO A 161 11.98 14.49 21.68
CA PRO A 161 12.21 13.05 21.93
C PRO A 161 10.92 12.22 22.09
N LYS A 162 11.06 10.88 22.14
CA LYS A 162 10.15 10.03 22.93
C LYS A 162 10.79 8.74 23.44
N LYS A 163 10.46 8.48 24.70
CA LYS A 163 10.94 7.44 25.63
C LYS A 163 10.80 6.00 25.10
N GLN A 164 11.81 5.24 25.48
CA GLN A 164 11.97 3.79 25.45
C GLN A 164 10.85 3.08 26.26
N ILE A 165 10.22 2.09 25.63
CA ILE A 165 9.55 0.99 26.33
C ILE A 165 10.18 -0.27 25.73
N GLU A 166 11.01 -0.93 26.54
CA GLU A 166 11.44 -2.31 26.31
C GLU A 166 10.25 -3.25 26.52
N LEU A 167 9.99 -4.11 25.55
CA LEU A 167 9.51 -5.46 25.83
C LEU A 167 10.13 -6.39 24.79
N GLU A 168 11.08 -7.19 25.27
CA GLU A 168 11.61 -8.33 24.54
C GLU A 168 10.52 -9.39 24.33
N GLN A 169 10.49 -10.00 23.15
CA GLN A 169 10.83 -11.42 22.88
C GLN A 169 10.06 -11.92 21.64
N GLY A 170 10.83 -12.29 20.61
CA GLY A 170 10.48 -13.43 19.76
C GLY A 170 9.75 -13.19 18.43
N MET A 171 10.32 -12.44 17.49
CA MET A 171 10.11 -12.71 16.06
C MET A 171 11.36 -12.30 15.28
N ARG A 172 12.06 -13.29 14.69
CA ARG A 172 13.18 -13.02 13.79
C ARG A 172 12.63 -12.44 12.48
N PRO A 173 13.29 -11.44 11.86
CA PRO A 173 12.88 -10.97 10.55
C PRO A 173 13.01 -12.12 9.55
N ILE A 174 11.95 -12.34 8.76
CA ILE A 174 11.95 -13.32 7.68
C ILE A 174 13.09 -12.93 6.72
N SER A 175 14.17 -13.72 6.78
CA SER A 175 15.28 -13.60 5.84
C SER A 175 14.70 -13.84 4.45
N ARG A 176 14.81 -12.81 3.60
CA ARG A 176 14.23 -12.76 2.26
C ARG A 176 14.83 -13.90 1.41
N CYS A 177 14.06 -14.97 1.21
CA CYS A 177 14.42 -16.09 0.34
C CYS A 177 14.25 -15.69 -1.13
N TYR A 178 15.09 -14.80 -1.63
CA TYR A 178 15.40 -14.72 -3.05
C TYR A 178 16.92 -14.60 -3.18
N ASN A 179 17.55 -15.73 -3.52
CA ASN A 179 18.99 -15.81 -3.77
C ASN A 179 19.15 -16.13 -5.27
N PRO A 180 19.48 -15.15 -6.13
CA PRO A 180 19.69 -15.42 -7.55
C PRO A 180 21.06 -16.06 -7.84
N THR A 181 21.92 -16.25 -6.83
CA THR A 181 23.34 -16.60 -7.01
C THR A 181 23.70 -18.09 -6.89
N VAL A 182 22.76 -19.03 -6.92
CA VAL A 182 23.10 -20.48 -6.77
C VAL A 182 23.27 -21.25 -8.09
N TYR A 183 23.06 -20.63 -9.27
CA TYR A 183 23.28 -21.33 -10.55
C TYR A 183 24.21 -20.58 -11.50
N SER A 184 25.40 -20.26 -10.99
CA SER A 184 26.61 -20.15 -11.81
C SER A 184 27.80 -20.50 -10.93
N THR A 185 28.05 -21.79 -10.71
CA THR A 185 29.37 -22.40 -10.45
C THR A 185 29.15 -23.90 -10.18
N THR A 186 29.03 -24.71 -11.24
CA THR A 186 29.49 -26.11 -11.21
C THR A 186 29.68 -26.62 -12.65
N MET A 187 30.64 -26.00 -13.34
CA MET A 187 31.54 -26.77 -14.20
C MET A 187 32.93 -26.44 -13.70
N GLY A 188 33.52 -27.43 -13.03
CA GLY A 188 34.78 -27.32 -12.33
C GLY A 188 35.89 -26.86 -13.26
N ARG A 189 36.59 -25.83 -12.80
CA ARG A 189 38.01 -25.65 -13.07
C ARG A 189 38.71 -26.94 -12.63
N ASN A 190 39.30 -27.65 -13.58
CA ASN A 190 40.52 -28.44 -13.39
C ASN A 190 41.39 -28.19 -14.62
N PHE A 191 42.71 -28.19 -14.42
CA PHE A 191 43.79 -27.97 -15.38
C PHE A 191 44.21 -26.52 -15.66
N LEU A 192 44.92 -25.94 -14.68
CA LEU A 192 46.14 -25.18 -14.96
C LEU A 192 47.23 -25.57 -13.96
N ALA A 193 48.06 -26.54 -14.35
CA ALA A 193 49.41 -26.73 -13.86
C ALA A 193 50.15 -27.63 -14.86
N GLY A 194 51.20 -27.10 -15.51
CA GLY A 194 52.04 -27.86 -16.44
C GLY A 194 52.50 -27.00 -17.62
N ALA A 195 53.78 -26.68 -17.64
CA ALA A 195 54.43 -25.73 -18.52
C ALA A 195 54.56 -26.17 -19.99
N ALA A 196 55.05 -25.19 -20.78
CA ALA A 196 55.84 -25.29 -22.00
C ALA A 196 55.12 -25.28 -23.37
N THR A 197 55.34 -24.13 -24.02
CA THR A 197 55.72 -23.94 -25.44
C THR A 197 54.73 -24.21 -26.57
N SER A 198 54.76 -23.25 -27.51
CA SER A 198 54.48 -23.37 -28.94
C SER A 198 53.06 -23.06 -29.42
N SER A 199 52.92 -21.82 -29.88
CA SER A 199 52.27 -21.40 -31.14
C SER A 199 51.53 -22.47 -31.96
N LYS A 200 50.23 -22.23 -32.16
CA LYS A 200 49.49 -22.35 -33.44
C LYS A 200 48.01 -22.00 -33.21
N LEU A 201 47.66 -20.74 -33.44
CA LEU A 201 46.30 -20.35 -33.81
C LEU A 201 46.20 -20.45 -35.35
N PHE A 202 44.99 -20.74 -35.83
CA PHE A 202 44.57 -20.98 -37.22
C PHE A 202 44.59 -22.44 -37.68
N SER A 203 43.41 -23.07 -37.66
CA SER A 203 42.88 -23.80 -38.82
C SER A 203 41.35 -23.97 -38.74
N ARG A 204 40.71 -23.59 -39.85
CA ARG A 204 39.30 -23.77 -40.20
C ARG A 204 38.88 -25.24 -40.15
N GLY A 205 37.65 -25.50 -39.73
CA GLY A 205 36.96 -26.76 -39.95
C GLY A 205 35.44 -26.59 -39.81
N PHE A 206 34.76 -26.34 -40.91
CA PHE A 206 33.30 -26.53 -41.02
C PHE A 206 33.02 -28.03 -40.87
N SER A 207 32.43 -28.44 -39.74
CA SER A 207 31.86 -29.79 -39.61
C SER A 207 30.37 -29.76 -39.92
N VAL A 208 30.03 -30.32 -41.07
CA VAL A 208 28.67 -30.66 -41.52
C VAL A 208 28.01 -31.57 -40.47
N THR A 209 26.96 -31.07 -39.79
CA THR A 209 26.11 -31.92 -38.93
C THR A 209 25.08 -32.65 -39.78
N LYS A 210 25.14 -33.99 -39.78
CA LYS A 210 24.17 -34.91 -40.41
C LYS A 210 22.74 -34.67 -39.91
N PRO A 211 21.70 -34.94 -40.73
CA PRO A 211 20.31 -34.79 -40.31
C PRO A 211 19.93 -35.88 -39.29
N LYS A 212 19.54 -35.46 -38.07
CA LYS A 212 19.02 -36.36 -37.04
C LYS A 212 17.69 -36.98 -37.47
N SER A 213 17.54 -38.28 -37.25
CA SER A 213 16.33 -39.04 -37.57
C SER A 213 15.11 -38.51 -36.78
N LYS A 214 13.91 -38.65 -37.34
CA LYS A 214 12.63 -38.17 -36.73
C LYS A 214 12.36 -38.78 -35.34
N THR A 215 13.03 -39.87 -34.97
CA THR A 215 12.88 -40.55 -33.68
C THR A 215 13.68 -39.86 -32.56
N GLU A 216 14.91 -39.41 -32.83
CA GLU A 216 15.73 -38.66 -31.87
C GLU A 216 15.12 -37.31 -31.49
N SER A 217 14.46 -36.64 -32.44
CA SER A 217 13.75 -35.38 -32.19
C SER A 217 12.55 -35.55 -31.26
N LYS A 218 11.85 -36.70 -31.32
CA LYS A 218 10.73 -37.02 -30.43
C LYS A 218 11.20 -37.38 -29.02
N GLU A 219 12.31 -38.11 -28.89
CA GLU A 219 12.91 -38.43 -27.59
C GLU A 219 13.47 -37.19 -26.88
N VAL A 220 14.11 -36.28 -27.61
CA VAL A 220 14.60 -35.01 -27.06
C VAL A 220 13.43 -34.12 -26.63
N ALA A 221 12.32 -34.10 -27.39
CA ALA A 221 11.11 -33.39 -26.99
C ALA A 221 10.45 -34.00 -25.75
N ALA A 222 10.39 -35.33 -25.65
CA ALA A 222 9.88 -36.03 -24.47
C ALA A 222 10.72 -35.76 -23.22
N LYS A 223 12.05 -35.75 -23.34
CA LYS A 223 12.97 -35.36 -22.25
C LYS A 223 12.76 -33.92 -21.81
N LYS A 224 12.63 -32.98 -22.76
CA LYS A 224 12.32 -31.57 -22.47
C LYS A 224 10.98 -31.41 -21.73
N HIS A 225 9.96 -32.16 -22.13
CA HIS A 225 8.65 -32.14 -21.46
C HIS A 225 8.73 -32.73 -20.04
N SER A 226 9.44 -33.85 -19.87
CA SER A 226 9.70 -34.44 -18.55
C SER A 226 10.45 -33.47 -17.62
N ASP A 227 11.48 -32.81 -18.13
CA ASP A 227 12.25 -31.81 -17.36
C ASP A 227 11.43 -30.56 -17.02
N ALA A 228 10.53 -30.15 -17.91
CA ALA A 228 9.59 -29.05 -17.65
C ALA A 228 8.59 -29.43 -16.54
N GLU A 229 8.02 -30.63 -16.58
CA GLU A 229 7.10 -31.12 -15.55
C GLU A 229 7.84 -31.35 -14.21
N ARG A 230 9.08 -31.84 -14.23
CA ARG A 230 9.92 -31.92 -13.03
C ARG A 230 10.14 -30.55 -12.40
N ARG A 231 10.46 -29.53 -13.21
CA ARG A 231 10.62 -28.14 -12.75
C ARG A 231 9.32 -27.58 -12.15
N ARG A 232 8.17 -27.87 -12.76
CA ARG A 232 6.85 -27.50 -12.23
C ARG A 232 6.60 -28.13 -10.85
N ARG A 233 6.87 -29.43 -10.70
CA ARG A 233 6.70 -30.14 -9.41
C ARG A 233 7.62 -29.60 -8.33
N LEU A 234 8.88 -29.29 -8.66
CA LEU A 234 9.83 -28.68 -7.73
C LEU A 234 9.37 -27.29 -7.27
N ARG A 235 8.89 -26.44 -8.19
CA ARG A 235 8.33 -25.13 -7.85
C ARG A 235 7.14 -25.25 -6.90
N ILE A 236 6.19 -26.14 -7.20
CA ILE A 236 5.03 -26.38 -6.33
C ILE A 236 5.47 -26.84 -4.95
N ASN A 237 6.37 -27.83 -4.87
CA ASN A 237 6.84 -28.35 -3.59
C ASN A 237 7.61 -27.28 -2.78
N SER A 238 8.36 -26.38 -3.43
CA SER A 238 9.03 -25.26 -2.77
C SER A 238 8.03 -24.24 -2.18
N GLN A 239 6.91 -24.00 -2.86
CA GLN A 239 5.84 -23.13 -2.36
C GLN A 239 5.16 -23.76 -1.14
N PHE A 240 4.88 -25.07 -1.18
CA PHE A 240 4.37 -25.80 -0.01
C PHE A 240 5.35 -25.77 1.16
N ALA A 241 6.65 -25.94 0.92
CA ALA A 241 7.66 -25.84 1.98
C ALA A 241 7.65 -24.44 2.63
N THR A 242 7.54 -23.39 1.82
CA THR A 242 7.44 -22.01 2.30
C THR A 242 6.16 -21.81 3.13
N LEU A 243 5.00 -22.28 2.67
CA LEU A 243 3.75 -22.21 3.43
C LEU A 243 3.89 -22.88 4.80
N ARG A 244 4.51 -24.07 4.88
CA ARG A 244 4.73 -24.75 6.16
C ARG A 244 5.55 -23.93 7.16
N THR A 245 6.46 -23.07 6.70
CA THR A 245 7.27 -22.22 7.58
C THR A 245 6.53 -20.98 8.10
N ILE A 246 5.46 -20.56 7.41
CA ILE A 246 4.72 -19.33 7.73
C ILE A 246 3.52 -19.64 8.65
N LEU A 247 2.96 -20.85 8.57
CA LEU A 247 1.77 -21.23 9.32
C LEU A 247 2.10 -21.54 10.79
N PRO A 248 1.44 -20.88 11.76
CA PRO A 248 1.58 -21.23 13.15
C PRO A 248 0.90 -22.58 13.45
N ASN A 249 1.50 -23.38 14.34
CA ASN A 249 0.91 -24.63 14.87
C ASN A 249 0.54 -25.69 13.83
N LEU A 250 1.33 -25.84 12.77
CA LEU A 250 1.10 -26.86 11.74
C LEU A 250 1.47 -28.27 12.23
N VAL A 251 0.49 -29.01 12.75
CA VAL A 251 0.66 -30.40 13.22
C VAL A 251 0.72 -31.41 12.07
N LYS A 252 -0.08 -31.19 11.01
CA LYS A 252 -0.17 -32.09 9.84
C LYS A 252 0.44 -31.41 8.61
N GLN A 253 1.43 -32.06 8.00
CA GLN A 253 2.21 -31.50 6.90
C GLN A 253 1.77 -31.98 5.50
N ASP A 254 0.67 -32.74 5.40
CA ASP A 254 0.08 -33.14 4.14
C ASP A 254 -0.46 -31.92 3.36
N LYS A 255 -0.54 -32.04 2.03
CA LYS A 255 -0.85 -30.91 1.15
C LYS A 255 -2.24 -30.31 1.40
N ALA A 256 -3.23 -31.15 1.74
CA ALA A 256 -4.59 -30.69 2.01
C ALA A 256 -4.66 -29.94 3.34
N SER A 257 -4.05 -30.48 4.40
CA SER A 257 -3.99 -29.83 5.71
C SER A 257 -3.24 -28.49 5.66
N VAL A 258 -2.12 -28.39 4.93
CA VAL A 258 -1.38 -27.12 4.76
C VAL A 258 -2.25 -26.05 4.12
N LEU A 259 -3.01 -26.39 3.07
CA LEU A 259 -3.89 -25.42 2.40
C LEU A 259 -5.08 -25.05 3.29
N GLY A 260 -5.70 -26.01 3.95
CA GLY A 260 -6.80 -25.75 4.89
C GLY A 260 -6.38 -24.81 6.01
N GLU A 261 -5.21 -25.06 6.59
CA GLU A 261 -4.62 -24.22 7.64
C GLU A 261 -4.25 -22.83 7.12
N THR A 262 -3.73 -22.74 5.88
CA THR A 262 -3.43 -21.46 5.23
C THR A 262 -4.69 -20.60 5.08
N VAL A 263 -5.78 -21.20 4.61
CA VAL A 263 -7.04 -20.49 4.42
C VAL A 263 -7.61 -20.04 5.77
N ARG A 264 -7.55 -20.90 6.79
CA ARG A 264 -7.98 -20.56 8.15
C ARG A 264 -7.19 -19.37 8.70
N TYR A 265 -5.86 -19.47 8.73
CA TYR A 265 -4.99 -18.43 9.24
C TYR A 265 -5.11 -17.11 8.45
N PHE A 266 -5.24 -17.18 7.12
CA PHE A 266 -5.49 -15.99 6.30
C PHE A 266 -6.80 -15.29 6.65
N ASN A 267 -7.88 -16.05 6.88
CA ASN A 267 -9.17 -15.48 7.26
C ASN A 267 -9.14 -14.89 8.68
N GLU A 268 -8.39 -15.49 9.61
CA GLU A 268 -8.15 -14.93 10.94
C GLU A 268 -7.37 -13.62 10.86
N LEU A 269 -6.29 -13.57 10.08
CA LEU A 269 -5.54 -12.34 9.81
C LEU A 269 -6.43 -11.26 9.19
N LYS A 270 -7.25 -11.62 8.19
CA LYS A 270 -8.20 -10.71 7.53
C LYS A 270 -9.20 -10.14 8.53
N LYS A 271 -9.72 -10.96 9.45
CA LYS A 271 -10.62 -10.53 10.51
C LYS A 271 -9.93 -9.57 11.48
N MET A 272 -8.70 -9.88 11.90
CA MET A 272 -7.92 -8.97 12.75
C MET A 272 -7.66 -7.62 12.06
N VAL A 273 -7.29 -7.61 10.77
CA VAL A 273 -7.07 -6.36 10.02
C VAL A 273 -8.37 -5.56 9.85
N GLN A 274 -9.51 -6.22 9.65
CA GLN A 274 -10.82 -5.54 9.60
C GLN A 274 -11.20 -4.94 10.96
N ASP A 275 -10.95 -5.65 12.05
CA ASP A 275 -11.15 -5.14 13.41
C ASP A 275 -10.17 -4.00 13.75
N ILE A 276 -8.97 -4.02 13.14
CA ILE A 276 -7.93 -2.98 13.17
C ILE A 276 -8.08 -2.03 11.95
N GLN A 277 -9.30 -1.69 11.53
CA GLN A 277 -9.49 -0.54 10.64
C GLN A 277 -8.88 0.68 11.32
N THR A 278 -7.68 1.04 10.90
CA THR A 278 -6.79 2.07 11.42
C THR A 278 -6.73 3.20 10.41
N THR A 279 -7.87 3.54 9.79
CA THR A 279 -8.01 4.79 9.04
C THR A 279 -9.15 5.60 9.67
N PRO A 280 -9.02 6.94 9.79
CA PRO A 280 -10.13 7.79 10.18
C PRO A 280 -11.27 7.59 9.18
N SER A 281 -12.48 7.32 9.69
CA SER A 281 -13.69 7.26 8.87
C SER A 281 -13.97 8.65 8.30
N LEU A 282 -14.48 8.74 7.07
CA LEU A 282 -14.93 10.01 6.46
C LEU A 282 -16.11 10.64 7.20
N GLU A 283 -16.88 9.81 7.89
CA GLU A 283 -17.97 10.26 8.75
C GLU A 283 -17.55 10.32 10.21
N ASP A 284 -18.15 11.25 10.93
CA ASP A 284 -18.01 11.37 12.38
C ASP A 284 -18.69 10.17 13.04
N SER A 285 -17.93 9.40 13.81
CA SER A 285 -18.43 8.20 14.46
C SER A 285 -17.93 8.12 15.88
N LEU A 286 -18.79 7.63 16.77
CA LEU A 286 -18.47 7.41 18.18
C LEU A 286 -19.07 6.07 18.62
N ARG A 287 -18.19 5.14 18.97
CA ARG A 287 -18.53 3.81 19.47
C ARG A 287 -17.97 3.65 20.88
N LEU A 288 -18.81 3.17 21.81
CA LEU A 288 -18.40 2.85 23.17
C LEU A 288 -18.87 1.43 23.49
N GLY A 289 -18.06 0.70 24.25
CA GLY A 289 -18.44 -0.60 24.81
C GLY A 289 -17.57 -0.95 26.01
N HIS A 290 -18.06 -1.82 26.88
CA HIS A 290 -17.24 -2.37 27.96
C HIS A 290 -16.17 -3.30 27.41
N SER A 291 -15.00 -3.33 28.07
CA SER A 291 -13.99 -4.32 27.75
C SER A 291 -14.36 -5.66 28.40
N ASN A 292 -14.42 -6.74 27.61
CA ASN A 292 -14.82 -8.08 28.07
C ASN A 292 -13.95 -8.63 29.21
N ASN A 293 -12.76 -8.05 29.44
CA ASN A 293 -11.77 -8.57 30.39
C ASN A 293 -11.78 -7.82 31.73
N ASN A 294 -12.43 -6.66 31.85
CA ASN A 294 -12.44 -5.87 33.08
C ASN A 294 -13.65 -4.92 33.14
N ARG A 295 -14.55 -5.08 34.12
CA ARG A 295 -15.81 -4.31 34.21
C ARG A 295 -15.60 -2.82 34.48
N ASP A 296 -14.42 -2.45 34.93
CA ASP A 296 -14.05 -1.06 35.27
C ASP A 296 -13.43 -0.29 34.09
N LEU A 297 -13.24 -0.96 32.94
CA LEU A 297 -12.64 -0.37 31.74
C LEU A 297 -13.65 -0.31 30.60
N ALA A 298 -13.85 0.89 30.05
CA ALA A 298 -14.62 1.11 28.83
C ALA A 298 -13.68 1.40 27.65
N ARG A 299 -14.02 0.86 26.48
CA ARG A 299 -13.38 1.18 25.22
C ARG A 299 -14.20 2.24 24.51
N VAL A 300 -13.55 3.33 24.14
CA VAL A 300 -14.12 4.44 23.37
C VAL A 300 -13.35 4.51 22.06
N VAL A 301 -14.06 4.51 20.93
CA VAL A 301 -13.47 4.72 19.62
C VAL A 301 -14.25 5.80 18.90
N PHE A 302 -13.58 6.87 18.50
CA PHE A 302 -14.20 7.90 17.68
C PHE A 302 -13.32 8.30 16.50
N SER A 303 -13.98 8.84 15.49
CA SER A 303 -13.36 9.46 14.31
C SER A 303 -14.05 10.79 14.09
N CYS A 304 -13.29 11.87 13.93
CA CYS A 304 -13.81 13.22 13.71
C CYS A 304 -12.83 14.04 12.86
N SER A 305 -13.24 15.23 12.43
CA SER A 305 -12.33 16.21 11.84
C SER A 305 -11.26 16.63 12.86
N ASP A 306 -10.03 16.79 12.39
CA ASP A 306 -8.93 17.32 13.20
C ASP A 306 -9.06 18.83 13.32
N ARG A 307 -8.95 19.35 14.54
CA ARG A 307 -9.08 20.78 14.84
C ARG A 307 -8.26 21.14 16.07
N ASP A 308 -7.83 22.39 16.13
CA ASP A 308 -7.09 22.91 17.27
C ASP A 308 -7.91 22.80 18.55
N GLY A 309 -7.30 22.25 19.60
CA GLY A 309 -7.96 22.04 20.89
C GLY A 309 -8.85 20.79 21.00
N LEU A 310 -8.98 19.96 19.95
CA LEU A 310 -9.78 18.73 19.97
C LEU A 310 -9.46 17.84 21.18
N MET A 311 -8.17 17.58 21.44
CA MET A 311 -7.76 16.73 22.55
C MET A 311 -8.02 17.38 23.92
N SER A 312 -8.02 18.71 23.99
CA SER A 312 -8.40 19.46 25.19
C SER A 312 -9.91 19.33 25.45
N GLU A 313 -10.74 19.46 24.41
CA GLU A 313 -12.19 19.22 24.52
C GLU A 313 -12.50 17.78 24.95
N VAL A 314 -11.82 16.79 24.36
CA VAL A 314 -11.96 15.37 24.75
C VAL A 314 -11.56 15.17 26.20
N ALA A 315 -10.44 15.77 26.65
CA ALA A 315 -9.98 15.69 28.02
C ALA A 315 -10.98 16.31 29.01
N GLU A 316 -11.55 17.47 28.70
CA GLU A 316 -12.58 18.12 29.52
C GLU A 316 -13.88 17.29 29.56
N SER A 317 -14.34 16.74 28.43
CA SER A 317 -15.49 15.84 28.37
C SER A 317 -15.29 14.56 29.20
N MET A 318 -14.06 14.05 29.26
CA MET A 318 -13.71 12.90 30.10
C MET A 318 -13.64 13.26 31.58
N LYS A 319 -13.07 14.42 31.90
CA LYS A 319 -12.96 14.94 33.28
C LYS A 319 -14.34 15.22 33.89
N ALA A 320 -15.27 15.75 33.10
CA ALA A 320 -16.66 16.00 33.51
C ALA A 320 -17.40 14.73 34.01
N VAL A 321 -17.05 13.56 33.47
CA VAL A 321 -17.61 12.27 33.88
C VAL A 321 -16.69 11.46 34.80
N LYS A 322 -15.63 12.08 35.33
CA LYS A 322 -14.61 11.45 36.19
C LYS A 322 -13.95 10.22 35.55
N ALA A 323 -13.86 10.20 34.21
CA ALA A 323 -13.20 9.13 33.48
C ALA A 323 -11.70 9.43 33.28
N LYS A 324 -10.85 8.43 33.46
CA LYS A 324 -9.40 8.52 33.27
C LYS A 324 -8.96 7.68 32.08
N ALA A 325 -8.27 8.28 31.10
CA ALA A 325 -7.65 7.52 30.01
C ALA A 325 -6.46 6.71 30.54
N VAL A 326 -6.51 5.38 30.35
CA VAL A 326 -5.42 4.44 30.69
C VAL A 326 -4.54 4.19 29.47
N ARG A 327 -5.14 4.13 28.27
CA ARG A 327 -4.42 3.98 27.00
C ARG A 327 -5.10 4.83 25.94
N ALA A 328 -4.30 5.43 25.06
CA ALA A 328 -4.77 6.19 23.92
C ALA A 328 -3.98 5.80 22.68
N GLU A 329 -4.69 5.39 21.63
CA GLU A 329 -4.15 5.22 20.29
C GLU A 329 -4.81 6.28 19.40
N ILE A 330 -3.97 7.17 18.86
CA ILE A 330 -4.42 8.34 18.10
C ILE A 330 -3.73 8.30 16.76
N MET A 331 -4.47 8.64 15.72
CA MET A 331 -3.94 8.76 14.39
C MET A 331 -4.68 9.89 13.67
N THR A 332 -3.90 10.69 12.96
CA THR A 332 -4.40 11.81 12.15
C THR A 332 -3.93 11.64 10.72
N VAL A 333 -4.87 11.63 9.78
CA VAL A 333 -4.61 11.51 8.34
C VAL A 333 -5.58 12.42 7.60
N GLY A 334 -5.06 13.27 6.71
CA GLY A 334 -5.90 14.11 5.83
C GLY A 334 -6.86 15.05 6.56
N GLY A 335 -6.44 15.63 7.70
CA GLY A 335 -7.29 16.50 8.51
C GLY A 335 -8.41 15.79 9.27
N ARG A 336 -8.33 14.46 9.42
CA ARG A 336 -9.24 13.68 10.27
C ARG A 336 -8.45 12.91 11.31
N THR A 337 -9.00 12.85 12.52
CA THR A 337 -8.39 12.19 13.67
C THR A 337 -9.26 11.03 14.12
N LYS A 338 -8.63 9.87 14.31
CA LYS A 338 -9.21 8.69 14.93
C LYS A 338 -8.55 8.45 16.27
N CYS A 339 -9.36 8.29 17.31
CA CYS A 339 -8.92 8.03 18.67
C CYS A 339 -9.57 6.75 19.18
N ALA A 340 -8.75 5.81 19.64
CA ALA A 340 -9.17 4.66 20.42
C ALA A 340 -8.62 4.81 21.84
N LEU A 341 -9.51 5.01 22.80
CA LEU A 341 -9.20 5.22 24.21
C LEU A 341 -9.68 4.01 25.03
N LEU A 342 -8.85 3.56 25.96
CA LEU A 342 -9.29 2.74 27.09
C LEU A 342 -9.41 3.65 28.30
N VAL A 343 -10.60 3.70 28.88
CA VAL A 343 -10.94 4.63 29.96
C VAL A 343 -11.40 3.87 31.20
N GLN A 344 -10.97 4.34 32.36
CA GLN A 344 -11.34 3.83 33.67
C GLN A 344 -12.26 4.82 34.38
N GLY A 345 -13.12 4.33 35.29
CA GLY A 345 -14.04 5.17 36.08
C GLY A 345 -15.44 5.29 35.47
N VAL A 346 -15.76 4.45 34.48
CA VAL A 346 -17.05 4.43 33.79
C VAL A 346 -17.82 3.18 34.24
N ASN A 347 -18.49 3.29 35.37
CA ASN A 347 -19.15 2.13 35.99
C ASN A 347 -20.53 1.89 35.37
N GLY A 348 -20.75 0.67 34.87
CA GLY A 348 -22.03 0.22 34.34
C GLY A 348 -22.48 0.93 33.04
N ASN A 349 -23.70 0.62 32.61
CA ASN A 349 -24.28 1.19 31.39
C ASN A 349 -24.59 2.69 31.53
N GLU A 350 -24.94 3.14 32.73
CA GLU A 350 -25.25 4.54 33.01
C GLU A 350 -24.02 5.45 32.83
N GLY A 351 -22.85 5.01 33.33
CA GLY A 351 -21.58 5.70 33.10
C GLY A 351 -21.24 5.80 31.62
N LEU A 352 -21.47 4.72 30.86
CA LEU A 352 -21.20 4.68 29.42
C LEU A 352 -22.11 5.64 28.63
N VAL A 353 -23.38 5.75 29.02
CA VAL A 353 -24.33 6.71 28.44
C VAL A 353 -23.93 8.15 28.75
N LYS A 354 -23.52 8.45 30.00
CA LYS A 354 -23.01 9.77 30.41
C LYS A 354 -21.76 10.16 29.61
N LEU A 355 -20.80 9.23 29.48
CA LEU A 355 -19.60 9.45 28.69
C LEU A 355 -19.91 9.64 27.20
N LYS A 356 -20.80 8.82 26.62
CA LYS A 356 -21.26 8.99 25.23
C LYS A 356 -21.92 10.35 25.03
N LYS A 357 -22.75 10.81 25.96
CA LYS A 357 -23.42 12.12 25.91
C LYS A 357 -22.41 13.27 25.98
N SER A 358 -21.36 13.13 26.80
CA SER A 358 -20.29 14.12 26.96
C SER A 358 -19.37 14.23 25.72
N LEU A 359 -19.07 13.10 25.07
CA LEU A 359 -18.16 13.07 23.91
C LEU A 359 -18.85 13.35 22.56
N LYS A 360 -20.16 13.11 22.45
CA LYS A 360 -20.89 13.28 21.19
C LYS A 360 -20.85 14.71 20.62
N PRO A 361 -20.94 15.79 21.41
CA PRO A 361 -20.77 17.16 20.91
C PRO A 361 -19.38 17.43 20.34
N VAL A 362 -18.33 16.93 21.04
CA VAL A 362 -16.92 17.08 20.66
C VAL A 362 -16.62 16.38 19.35
N VAL A 363 -17.15 15.17 19.16
CA VAL A 363 -17.00 14.38 17.93
C VAL A 363 -17.71 15.02 16.73
N ASN A 364 -18.88 15.64 16.96
CA ASN A 364 -19.69 16.26 15.90
C ASN A 364 -19.30 17.72 15.59
N GLY A 365 -18.22 18.23 16.18
CA GLY A 365 -17.76 19.61 15.92
C GLY A 365 -18.62 20.72 16.50
N LYS A 366 -19.63 20.41 17.33
CA LYS A 366 -20.52 21.42 17.93
C LYS A 366 -19.88 21.93 19.23
N SER A 367 -19.03 22.94 19.13
CA SER A 367 -18.57 23.65 20.33
C SER A 367 -19.76 24.36 20.97
N SER A 368 -19.87 24.23 22.29
CA SER A 368 -20.77 24.98 23.17
C SER A 368 -20.34 26.45 23.30
N SER A 369 -20.11 27.15 22.18
CA SER A 369 -19.53 28.51 22.18
C SER A 369 -20.27 29.52 21.28
N SER A 370 -21.51 29.26 20.85
CA SER A 370 -22.24 30.18 19.96
C SER A 370 -23.72 30.42 20.31
N GLU A 371 -24.12 30.33 21.58
CA GLU A 371 -25.49 30.69 22.03
C GLU A 371 -25.54 31.69 23.20
N ALA A 372 -24.43 32.41 23.46
CA ALA A 372 -24.40 33.48 24.45
C ALA A 372 -23.75 34.74 23.87
N LYS A 373 -24.45 35.42 22.97
CA LYS A 373 -24.30 36.84 22.58
C LYS A 373 -25.25 37.16 21.42
N ASN A 374 -26.55 37.21 21.69
CA ASN A 374 -27.46 38.04 20.90
C ASN A 374 -28.76 38.31 21.66
N ASN A 375 -28.63 38.82 22.88
CA ASN A 375 -29.70 39.56 23.56
C ASN A 375 -29.12 40.92 23.92
N ASN A 376 -29.36 41.91 23.05
CA ASN A 376 -29.56 43.33 23.36
C ASN A 376 -29.64 44.11 22.05
N ASN A 377 -30.86 44.37 21.59
CA ASN A 377 -31.37 45.71 21.28
C ASN A 377 -32.62 45.61 20.39
N GLY A 378 -33.79 45.52 21.05
CA GLY A 378 -35.01 46.10 20.51
C GLY A 378 -35.21 47.46 21.20
N GLY A 379 -35.38 48.53 20.42
CA GLY A 379 -35.53 49.87 20.99
C GLY A 379 -35.52 51.01 19.96
N LEU A 380 -36.51 50.98 19.08
CA LEU A 380 -37.07 52.06 18.26
C LEU A 380 -36.93 53.50 18.84
N LEU A 381 -36.43 54.49 18.07
CA LEU A 381 -37.16 55.75 17.76
C LEU A 381 -36.33 56.77 16.91
N LEU A 382 -36.89 57.10 15.73
CA LEU A 382 -37.12 58.42 15.12
C LEU A 382 -36.05 59.54 15.03
N THR A 383 -35.97 60.07 13.79
CA THR A 383 -35.76 61.49 13.36
C THR A 383 -34.37 62.10 13.62
N GLN A 384 -33.76 62.95 12.78
CA GLN A 384 -34.22 63.78 11.68
C GLN A 384 -32.98 64.18 10.84
N GLN A 385 -33.18 64.45 9.54
CA GLN A 385 -32.25 65.18 8.69
C GLN A 385 -32.10 66.64 9.15
N GLN A 386 -30.87 67.11 9.28
CA GLN A 386 -30.41 68.40 8.75
C GLN A 386 -28.89 68.42 8.63
#